data_AF-A0A1Y2D7D5-F1
#
_entry.id   AF-A0A1Y2D7D5-F1
#
_cell.length_a   1.000
_cell.length_b   1.000
_cell.length_c   1.000
_cell.angle_alpha   90.00
_cell.angle_beta   90.00
_cell.angle_gamma   90.00
#
_symmetry.space_group_name_H-M   'P 1'
#
loop_
_entity.id
_entity.type
_entity.pdbx_description
1 polymer ?
#
loop_
_entity_poly.entity_id
_entity_poly.type
_entity_poly.pdbx_seq_one_letter_code
_entity_poly.pdbx_strand_id
1 'polypeptide(L)'
;ISTNGKCGPNNNNTVCPDNKCCSRKGYCGTSDAYCGTGCQSEFGRCNNETNSQNSKPISTNGKCGPNNNNTVCPDNKCCSKKGYCGTSDAYCGTGCQSEFGRCNNETNSQNSKKISTNGKCGPDNNNTVCPDNKCCSKYGYCGTTSAYCGTGCQSEFGRC
;
A
#
# COMPACT_ATOMS: atom_id res chain seq x y z
N ILE A 1 7.62 12.62 16.69
CA ILE A 1 8.03 12.66 15.26
C ILE A 1 9.25 13.56 15.15
N SER A 2 10.27 13.15 14.41
CA SER A 2 11.54 13.87 14.24
C SER A 2 11.35 15.16 13.43
N THR A 3 11.90 16.27 13.93
CA THR A 3 11.90 17.58 13.26
C THR A 3 13.29 18.02 12.79
N ASN A 4 14.34 17.30 13.19
CA ASN A 4 15.74 17.63 12.92
C ASN A 4 16.46 16.52 12.14
N GLY A 5 15.72 15.54 11.63
CA GLY A 5 16.27 14.42 10.85
C GLY A 5 16.98 13.34 11.68
N LYS A 6 16.90 13.38 13.02
CA LYS A 6 17.42 12.33 13.91
C LYS A 6 16.32 11.41 14.41
N CYS A 7 16.62 10.14 14.63
CA CYS A 7 15.65 9.12 15.04
C CYS A 7 16.27 8.06 15.94
N GLY A 8 15.44 7.20 16.53
CA GLY A 8 15.91 6.07 17.32
C GLY A 8 16.08 6.36 18.82
N PRO A 9 16.54 5.36 19.59
CA PRO A 9 16.55 5.41 21.04
C PRO A 9 17.54 6.43 21.59
N ASN A 10 18.63 6.68 20.87
CA ASN A 10 19.62 7.70 21.21
C ASN A 10 19.15 9.13 20.92
N ASN A 11 17.95 9.29 20.34
CA ASN A 11 17.37 10.58 19.98
C ASN A 11 15.94 10.71 20.55
N ASN A 12 15.76 10.37 21.82
CA ASN A 12 14.46 10.42 22.51
C ASN A 12 13.36 9.59 21.82
N ASN A 13 13.69 8.41 21.31
CA ASN A 13 12.74 7.50 20.63
C ASN A 13 11.98 8.18 19.48
N THR A 14 12.60 9.16 18.81
CA THR A 14 11.93 9.91 17.75
C THR A 14 11.81 9.08 16.48
N VAL A 15 10.62 9.13 15.87
CA VAL A 15 10.27 8.43 14.63
C VAL A 15 10.43 9.37 13.43
N CYS A 16 10.96 8.86 12.33
CA CYS A 16 11.13 9.61 11.09
C CYS A 16 9.78 10.01 10.45
N PRO A 17 9.63 11.26 9.97
CA PRO A 17 8.44 11.68 9.22
C PRO A 17 8.43 11.09 7.80
N ASP A 18 7.29 11.18 7.13
CA ASP A 18 7.09 10.84 5.71
C ASP A 18 7.47 9.40 5.31
N ASN A 19 7.31 8.43 6.23
CA ASN A 19 7.72 7.03 6.02
C ASN A 19 9.22 6.87 5.65
N LYS A 20 10.06 7.81 6.08
CA LYS A 20 11.51 7.71 5.94
C LYS A 20 12.07 6.64 6.86
N CYS A 21 13.24 6.13 6.48
CA CYS A 21 13.93 5.07 7.18
C CYS A 21 14.78 5.64 8.31
N CYS A 22 14.83 4.93 9.44
CA CYS A 22 15.73 5.27 10.53
C CYS A 22 17.00 4.42 10.45
N SER A 23 18.12 5.00 10.04
CA SER A 23 19.40 4.29 9.95
C SER A 23 19.88 3.77 11.30
N ARG A 24 20.79 2.79 11.31
CA ARG A 24 21.49 2.34 12.54
C ARG A 24 22.14 3.47 13.34
N LYS A 25 22.50 4.57 12.66
CA LYS A 25 23.15 5.73 13.26
C LYS A 25 22.16 6.76 13.82
N GLY A 26 20.85 6.51 13.73
CA GLY A 26 19.82 7.39 14.25
C GLY A 26 19.58 8.63 13.39
N TYR A 27 19.67 8.47 12.07
CA TYR A 27 19.32 9.51 11.09
C TYR A 27 18.21 9.04 10.16
N CYS A 28 17.34 9.97 9.78
CA CYS A 28 16.25 9.78 8.84
C CYS A 28 16.70 9.97 7.40
N GLY A 29 16.32 9.04 6.51
CA GLY A 29 16.59 9.17 5.08
C GLY A 29 15.85 8.12 4.25
N THR A 30 16.05 8.14 2.94
CA THR A 30 15.34 7.24 2.00
C THR A 30 16.26 6.34 1.20
N SER A 31 17.59 6.53 1.28
CA SER A 31 18.54 5.68 0.56
C SER A 31 18.83 4.39 1.32
N ASP A 32 19.45 3.42 0.64
CA ASP A 32 19.81 2.13 1.22
C ASP A 32 20.71 2.24 2.46
N ALA A 33 21.54 3.30 2.54
CA ALA A 33 22.33 3.58 3.75
C ALA A 33 21.47 3.84 5.00
N TYR A 34 20.21 4.24 4.83
CA TYR A 34 19.25 4.46 5.91
C TYR A 34 18.28 3.31 6.08
N CYS A 35 17.85 2.71 4.98
CA CYS A 35 16.81 1.69 4.96
C CYS A 35 17.35 0.26 5.02
N GLY A 36 18.62 0.04 4.67
CA GLY A 36 19.25 -1.27 4.58
C GLY A 36 19.67 -1.85 5.94
N THR A 37 20.78 -2.58 5.96
CA THR A 37 21.24 -3.33 7.14
C THR A 37 21.39 -2.46 8.39
N GLY A 38 20.69 -2.83 9.46
CA GLY A 38 20.72 -2.13 10.75
C GLY A 38 19.76 -0.95 10.84
N CYS A 39 18.87 -0.76 9.87
CA CYS A 39 17.75 0.15 10.02
C CYS A 39 16.88 -0.21 11.25
N GLN A 40 16.39 0.81 11.95
CA GLN A 40 15.66 0.72 13.21
C GLN A 40 14.16 0.85 12.95
N SER A 41 13.49 -0.29 12.77
CA SER A 41 12.09 -0.39 12.34
C SER A 41 11.08 0.31 13.25
N GLU A 42 11.31 0.30 14.56
CA GLU A 42 10.44 0.99 15.53
C GLU A 42 10.40 2.52 15.32
N PHE A 43 11.36 3.06 14.58
CA PHE A 43 11.56 4.51 14.40
C PHE A 43 11.54 4.96 12.93
N GLY A 44 11.26 4.07 11.99
CA GLY A 44 11.13 4.38 10.56
C GLY A 44 11.04 3.11 9.71
N ARG A 45 10.71 3.26 8.42
CA ARG A 45 10.58 2.11 7.51
C ARG A 45 11.94 1.47 7.24
N CYS A 46 12.05 0.15 7.23
CA CYS A 46 13.27 -0.53 6.79
C CYS A 46 13.05 -1.34 5.51
N ASN A 47 14.10 -1.53 4.70
CA ASN A 47 14.05 -2.35 3.49
C ASN A 47 13.78 -3.82 3.82
N ASN A 48 14.22 -4.28 5.00
CA ASN A 48 13.92 -5.60 5.53
C ASN A 48 12.55 -5.68 6.21
N GLU A 49 11.85 -4.55 6.38
CA GLU A 49 10.41 -4.55 6.56
C GLU A 49 9.75 -4.53 5.18
N THR A 50 9.98 -5.60 4.42
CA THR A 50 8.84 -6.14 3.69
C THR A 50 7.86 -6.53 4.77
N ASN A 51 6.83 -5.69 4.92
CA ASN A 51 5.62 -5.95 5.66
C ASN A 51 5.41 -7.46 5.74
N SER A 52 5.53 -8.02 6.95
CA SER A 52 5.51 -9.45 7.20
C SER A 52 4.13 -10.01 6.85
N GLN A 53 3.91 -10.19 5.57
CA GLN A 53 3.04 -11.17 4.97
C GLN A 53 3.87 -11.89 3.93
N ASN A 54 4.67 -12.85 4.40
CA ASN A 54 5.09 -14.00 3.62
C ASN A 54 5.55 -13.66 2.18
N SER A 55 6.54 -12.76 2.02
CA SER A 55 6.93 -12.28 0.70
C SER A 55 7.66 -13.39 -0.08
N LYS A 56 6.86 -14.13 -0.83
CA LYS A 56 7.23 -15.12 -1.82
C LYS A 56 8.28 -14.56 -2.81
N PRO A 57 9.28 -15.33 -3.26
CA PRO A 57 10.41 -14.85 -4.06
C PRO A 57 9.97 -14.27 -5.41
N ILE A 58 10.62 -13.21 -5.92
CA ILE A 58 10.25 -12.62 -7.22
C ILE A 58 10.84 -13.47 -8.37
N SER A 59 10.02 -13.74 -9.38
CA SER A 59 10.40 -14.47 -10.59
C SER A 59 11.39 -13.67 -11.46
N THR A 60 12.51 -14.31 -11.80
CA THR A 60 13.53 -13.75 -12.72
C THR A 60 13.52 -14.43 -14.09
N ASN A 61 12.79 -15.54 -14.25
CA ASN A 61 12.72 -16.34 -15.48
C ASN A 61 11.31 -16.37 -16.09
N GLY A 62 10.39 -15.54 -15.57
CA GLY A 62 9.01 -15.47 -16.04
C GLY A 62 8.10 -16.61 -15.57
N LYS A 63 8.56 -17.49 -14.67
CA LYS A 63 7.74 -18.55 -14.05
C LYS A 63 7.29 -18.18 -12.65
N CYS A 64 6.06 -18.52 -12.28
CA CYS A 64 5.41 -18.15 -11.03
C CYS A 64 4.55 -19.29 -10.47
N GLY A 65 4.11 -19.18 -9.22
CA GLY A 65 3.23 -20.15 -8.60
C GLY A 65 3.95 -21.20 -7.76
N PRO A 66 3.19 -22.11 -7.12
CA PRO A 66 3.71 -23.03 -6.12
C PRO A 66 4.71 -24.03 -6.71
N ASN A 67 4.51 -24.42 -7.97
CA ASN A 67 5.39 -25.35 -8.69
C ASN A 67 6.70 -24.70 -9.16
N ASN A 68 6.87 -23.40 -8.96
CA ASN A 68 8.05 -22.65 -9.39
C ASN A 68 8.73 -21.98 -8.18
N ASN A 69 8.96 -22.74 -7.10
CA ASN A 69 9.54 -22.24 -5.85
C ASN A 69 8.73 -21.12 -5.21
N ASN A 70 7.40 -21.20 -5.34
CA ASN A 70 6.49 -20.17 -4.87
C ASN A 70 6.78 -18.77 -5.43
N THR A 71 7.35 -18.62 -6.63
CA THR A 71 7.72 -17.29 -7.12
C THR A 71 6.52 -16.43 -7.54
N VAL A 72 6.64 -15.12 -7.34
CA VAL A 72 5.66 -14.08 -7.72
C VAL A 72 6.12 -13.37 -8.99
N CYS A 73 5.19 -12.98 -9.84
CA CYS A 73 5.51 -12.22 -11.03
C CYS A 73 5.97 -10.78 -10.72
N PRO A 74 7.06 -10.30 -11.36
CA PRO A 74 7.50 -8.92 -11.22
C PRO A 74 6.53 -7.95 -11.92
N ASP A 75 6.71 -6.66 -11.66
CA ASP A 75 6.01 -5.56 -12.36
C ASP A 75 4.47 -5.65 -12.32
N ASN A 76 3.91 -6.22 -11.26
CA ASN A 76 2.46 -6.47 -11.13
C ASN A 76 1.85 -7.29 -12.28
N LYS A 77 2.66 -8.15 -12.92
CA LYS A 77 2.19 -9.09 -13.94
C LYS A 77 1.33 -10.18 -13.32
N CYS A 78 0.52 -10.80 -14.15
CA CYS A 78 -0.39 -11.87 -13.77
C CYS A 78 0.31 -13.22 -13.79
N CYS A 79 0.02 -14.06 -12.81
CA CYS A 79 0.48 -15.43 -12.81
C CYS A 79 -0.61 -16.33 -13.41
N SER A 80 -0.40 -16.79 -14.64
CA SER A 80 -1.35 -17.68 -15.32
C SER A 80 -1.58 -19.00 -14.58
N LYS A 81 -2.68 -19.69 -14.89
CA LYS A 81 -2.93 -21.07 -14.44
C LYS A 81 -1.76 -22.03 -14.70
N LYS A 82 -0.96 -21.75 -15.73
CA LYS A 82 0.19 -22.56 -16.14
C LYS A 82 1.51 -22.18 -15.45
N GLY A 83 1.48 -21.20 -14.54
CA GLY A 83 2.67 -20.78 -13.79
C GLY A 83 3.63 -19.91 -14.60
N TYR A 84 3.09 -19.11 -15.52
CA TYR A 84 3.86 -18.12 -16.30
C TYR A 84 3.37 -16.71 -16.02
N CYS A 85 4.30 -15.75 -16.06
CA CYS A 85 4.05 -14.33 -15.90
C CYS A 85 3.71 -13.64 -17.21
N GLY A 86 2.65 -12.84 -17.23
CA GLY A 86 2.26 -12.04 -18.38
C GLY A 86 1.16 -11.04 -18.05
N THR A 87 0.73 -10.26 -19.05
CA THR A 87 -0.26 -9.18 -18.86
C THR A 87 -1.54 -9.35 -19.66
N SER A 88 -1.60 -10.31 -20.60
CA SER A 88 -2.81 -10.55 -21.39
C SER A 88 -3.83 -11.39 -20.63
N ASP A 89 -5.06 -11.46 -21.15
CA ASP A 89 -6.15 -12.22 -20.53
C ASP A 89 -5.84 -13.71 -20.39
N ALA A 90 -4.97 -14.27 -21.23
CA ALA A 90 -4.49 -15.64 -21.09
C ALA A 90 -3.72 -15.87 -19.77
N TYR A 91 -3.16 -14.80 -19.18
CA TYR A 91 -2.44 -14.82 -17.91
C TYR A 91 -3.29 -14.30 -16.76
N CYS A 92 -4.07 -13.26 -16.99
CA CYS A 92 -4.84 -12.56 -15.96
C CYS A 92 -6.27 -13.08 -15.78
N GLY A 93 -6.80 -13.80 -16.77
CA GLY A 93 -8.18 -14.28 -16.78
C GLY A 93 -8.40 -15.53 -15.91
N THR A 94 -9.32 -16.39 -16.35
CA THR A 94 -9.75 -17.57 -15.57
C THR A 94 -8.59 -18.48 -15.19
N GLY A 95 -8.46 -18.75 -13.89
CA GLY A 95 -7.40 -19.62 -13.34
C GLY A 95 -6.08 -18.91 -13.08
N CYS A 96 -6.03 -17.58 -13.17
CA CYS A 96 -4.91 -16.80 -12.66
C CYS A 96 -4.70 -17.05 -11.15
N GLN A 97 -3.44 -17.14 -10.73
CA GLN A 97 -3.00 -17.48 -9.37
C GLN A 97 -2.68 -16.20 -8.59
N SER A 98 -3.67 -15.66 -7.87
CA SER A 98 -3.58 -14.33 -7.27
C SER A 98 -2.57 -14.19 -6.13
N GLU A 99 -2.23 -15.27 -5.45
CA GLU A 99 -1.13 -15.26 -4.46
C GLU A 99 0.26 -15.08 -5.10
N PHE A 100 0.37 -15.12 -6.42
CA PHE A 100 1.62 -15.08 -7.17
C PHE A 100 1.63 -14.04 -8.30
N GLY A 101 0.59 -13.21 -8.44
CA GLY A 101 0.49 -12.13 -9.42
C GLY A 101 -0.89 -11.48 -9.44
N ARG A 102 -1.07 -10.42 -10.22
CA ARG A 102 -2.39 -9.76 -10.37
C ARG A 102 -3.34 -10.64 -11.16
N CYS A 103 -4.64 -10.67 -10.84
CA CYS A 103 -5.65 -11.34 -11.67
C CYS A 103 -6.79 -10.38 -12.03
N ASN A 104 -7.46 -10.59 -13.16
CA ASN A 104 -8.56 -9.74 -13.61
C ASN A 104 -9.82 -9.89 -12.72
N ASN A 105 -9.99 -11.06 -12.09
CA ASN A 105 -11.08 -11.31 -11.14
C ASN A 105 -10.74 -10.86 -9.72
N GLU A 106 -9.49 -10.46 -9.47
CA GLU A 106 -9.14 -9.73 -8.26
C GLU A 106 -9.61 -8.29 -8.48
N THR A 107 -10.84 -8.01 -8.05
CA THR A 107 -11.18 -6.66 -7.58
C THR A 107 -10.31 -6.38 -6.36
N ASN A 108 -9.05 -6.02 -6.63
CA ASN A 108 -8.04 -5.50 -5.73
C ASN A 108 -8.49 -5.47 -4.25
N SER A 109 -8.33 -6.61 -3.55
CA SER A 109 -8.29 -6.61 -2.09
C SER A 109 -6.91 -6.10 -1.64
N GLN A 110 -6.61 -4.89 -2.12
CA GLN A 110 -5.55 -4.00 -1.68
C GLN A 110 -6.18 -2.63 -1.64
N ASN A 111 -7.11 -2.45 -0.69
CA ASN A 111 -7.54 -1.15 -0.20
C ASN A 111 -7.83 -0.09 -1.30
N SER A 112 -8.33 -0.50 -2.48
CA SER A 112 -8.84 0.44 -3.47
C SER A 112 -10.23 0.84 -3.02
N LYS A 113 -10.25 1.68 -1.98
CA LYS A 113 -11.38 2.50 -1.56
C LYS A 113 -12.20 2.89 -2.80
N LYS A 114 -13.41 2.33 -2.92
CA LYS A 114 -14.23 2.41 -4.13
C LYS A 114 -14.52 3.87 -4.44
N ILE A 115 -13.95 4.44 -5.50
CA ILE A 115 -14.13 5.87 -5.75
C ILE A 115 -15.59 6.16 -6.07
N SER A 116 -16.16 7.16 -5.38
CA SER A 116 -17.52 7.63 -5.57
C SER A 116 -17.68 8.28 -6.94
N THR A 117 -18.68 7.82 -7.70
CA THR A 117 -19.05 8.40 -9.00
C THR A 117 -20.34 9.21 -8.94
N ASN A 118 -21.08 9.11 -7.84
CA ASN A 118 -22.38 9.77 -7.63
C ASN A 118 -22.34 10.82 -6.49
N GLY A 119 -21.14 11.14 -5.99
CA GLY A 119 -20.94 12.11 -4.92
C GLY A 119 -21.29 11.60 -3.51
N LYS A 120 -21.59 10.31 -3.34
CA LYS A 120 -21.84 9.68 -2.03
C LYS A 120 -20.63 8.87 -1.52
N CYS A 121 -20.36 8.94 -0.23
CA CYS A 121 -19.18 8.34 0.41
C CYS A 121 -19.54 7.73 1.77
N GLY A 122 -18.62 6.96 2.35
CA GLY A 122 -18.80 6.41 3.69
C GLY A 122 -19.35 4.98 3.70
N PRO A 123 -19.52 4.42 4.90
CA PRO A 123 -19.89 3.02 5.10
C PRO A 123 -21.27 2.69 4.50
N ASP A 124 -22.22 3.62 4.65
CA ASP A 124 -23.59 3.49 4.13
C ASP A 124 -23.67 3.53 2.60
N ASN A 125 -22.57 3.86 1.91
CA ASN A 125 -22.52 4.01 0.46
C ASN A 125 -21.60 2.97 -0.22
N ASN A 126 -21.49 1.77 0.36
CA ASN A 126 -20.58 0.70 -0.08
C ASN A 126 -19.10 1.07 0.11
N ASN A 127 -18.78 1.72 1.24
CA ASN A 127 -17.41 2.13 1.58
C ASN A 127 -16.75 2.98 0.48
N THR A 128 -17.54 3.82 -0.19
CA THR A 128 -17.03 4.65 -1.28
C THR A 128 -16.28 5.86 -0.75
N VAL A 129 -15.31 6.32 -1.53
CA VAL A 129 -14.40 7.41 -1.17
C VAL A 129 -14.50 8.54 -2.14
N CYS A 130 -14.46 9.76 -1.63
CA CYS A 130 -14.61 10.93 -2.45
C CYS A 130 -13.46 11.09 -3.45
N PRO A 131 -13.76 11.35 -4.74
CA PRO A 131 -12.74 11.66 -5.73
C PRO A 131 -12.07 13.02 -5.43
N ASP A 132 -10.94 13.28 -6.08
CA ASP A 132 -10.26 14.59 -6.10
C ASP A 132 -9.91 15.16 -4.72
N ASN A 133 -9.62 14.28 -3.75
CA ASN A 133 -9.34 14.66 -2.35
C ASN A 133 -10.46 15.49 -1.69
N LYS A 134 -11.71 15.31 -2.12
CA LYS A 134 -12.87 15.95 -1.48
C LYS A 134 -13.13 15.33 -0.10
N CYS A 135 -13.80 16.09 0.75
CA CYS A 135 -14.17 15.69 2.09
C CYS A 135 -15.43 14.84 2.06
N CYS A 136 -15.47 13.79 2.89
CA CYS A 136 -16.67 13.00 3.10
C CYS A 136 -17.39 13.51 4.34
N SER A 137 -18.55 14.15 4.17
CA SER A 137 -19.30 14.69 5.30
C SER A 137 -19.81 13.60 6.24
N LYS A 138 -20.22 13.98 7.45
CA LYS A 138 -20.91 13.07 8.38
C LYS A 138 -22.19 12.43 7.83
N TYR A 139 -22.74 12.99 6.74
CA TYR A 139 -23.94 12.51 6.07
C TYR A 139 -23.63 11.66 4.83
N GLY A 140 -22.36 11.35 4.56
CA GLY A 140 -21.95 10.49 3.45
C GLY A 140 -22.01 11.19 2.09
N TYR A 141 -21.70 12.48 2.04
CA TYR A 141 -21.61 13.25 0.78
C TYR A 141 -20.24 13.84 0.57
N CYS A 142 -19.81 13.91 -0.69
CA CYS A 142 -18.54 14.49 -1.10
C CYS A 142 -18.64 15.98 -1.38
N GLY A 143 -17.72 16.77 -0.82
CA GLY A 143 -17.62 18.21 -1.10
C GLY A 143 -16.34 18.82 -0.56
N THR A 144 -16.12 20.11 -0.84
CA THR A 144 -14.89 20.84 -0.46
C THR A 144 -15.12 21.96 0.54
N THR A 145 -16.38 22.26 0.88
CA THR A 145 -16.71 23.35 1.82
C THR A 145 -16.67 22.87 3.26
N SER A 146 -16.68 23.81 4.21
CA SER A 146 -16.69 23.52 5.65
C SER A 146 -17.86 22.63 6.10
N ALA A 147 -18.98 22.63 5.38
CA ALA A 147 -20.10 21.71 5.65
C ALA A 147 -19.75 20.23 5.44
N TYR A 148 -18.74 19.94 4.60
CA TYR A 148 -18.27 18.59 4.29
C TYR A 148 -16.98 18.25 5.03
N CYS A 149 -16.07 19.22 5.16
CA CYS A 149 -14.75 19.05 5.78
C CYS A 149 -14.72 19.38 7.27
N GLY A 150 -15.82 19.88 7.83
CA GLY A 150 -15.93 20.29 9.22
C GLY A 150 -16.16 19.13 10.18
N THR A 151 -16.75 19.42 11.33
CA THR A 151 -16.99 18.44 12.40
C THR A 151 -17.81 17.24 11.90
N GLY A 152 -17.24 16.04 12.08
CA GLY A 152 -17.84 14.79 11.64
C GLY A 152 -17.46 14.36 10.22
N CYS A 153 -16.51 15.05 9.58
CA CYS A 153 -15.90 14.56 8.35
C CYS A 153 -15.30 13.14 8.56
N GLN A 154 -15.58 12.24 7.63
CA GLN A 154 -15.18 10.83 7.68
C GLN A 154 -13.81 10.66 6.99
N SER A 155 -12.73 10.71 7.76
CA SER A 155 -11.35 10.69 7.27
C SER A 155 -10.94 9.39 6.57
N GLU A 156 -11.67 8.29 6.83
CA GLU A 156 -11.51 7.06 6.07
C GLU A 156 -12.09 7.14 4.65
N PHE A 157 -12.98 8.09 4.36
CA PHE A 157 -13.70 8.15 3.08
C PHE A 157 -13.53 9.49 2.33
N GLY A 158 -12.70 10.38 2.84
CA GLY A 158 -12.35 11.65 2.19
C GLY A 158 -11.31 12.41 3.00
N ARG A 159 -10.92 13.59 2.50
CA ARG A 159 -10.01 14.48 3.22
C ARG A 159 -10.75 15.18 4.36
N CYS A 160 -10.17 15.17 5.55
CA CYS A 160 -10.52 16.05 6.66
C CYS A 160 -9.19 16.69 7.11
#